data_AF-A0A140NLS7-F1
#
_entry.id   AF-A0A140NLS7-F1
#
_cell.length_a   1.000
_cell.length_b   1.000
_cell.length_c   1.000
_cell.angle_alpha   90.00
_cell.angle_beta   90.00
_cell.angle_gamma   90.00
#
_symmetry.space_group_name_H-M   'P 1'
#
loop_
_entity.id
_entity.type
_entity.pdbx_description
1 polymer ?
#
loop_
_entity_poly.entity_id
_entity_poly.type
_entity_poly.pdbx_seq_one_letter_code
_entity_poly.pdbx_strand_id
1 'polypeptide(L)'
;MEWNQLPKVALGLGAILHSGALPWWGELAAFSDLRHKYSDPLWQCTDRESPTPQHLLALGAEQLFAYITPFGRAYTERLKYMFSNQTLALIPSSFNAMLPWNIIEETCRYVRKNTA
;
A
#
# COMPACT_ATOMS: atom_id res chain seq x y z
N MET A 1 -14.51 -7.24 -3.39
CA MET A 1 -13.45 -6.76 -2.48
C MET A 1 -14.10 -5.74 -1.58
N GLU A 2 -13.99 -5.90 -0.28
CA GLU A 2 -14.63 -4.98 0.67
C GLU A 2 -13.74 -3.77 0.95
N TRP A 3 -14.36 -2.59 1.09
CA TRP A 3 -13.65 -1.32 1.30
C TRP A 3 -12.83 -1.33 2.60
N ASN A 4 -13.31 -2.01 3.64
CA ASN A 4 -12.64 -2.19 4.93
C ASN A 4 -11.28 -2.93 4.83
N GLN A 5 -11.00 -3.63 3.72
CA GLN A 5 -9.76 -4.35 3.50
C GLN A 5 -8.70 -3.52 2.76
N LEU A 6 -9.09 -2.35 2.23
CA LEU A 6 -8.18 -1.45 1.51
C LEU A 6 -6.98 -0.99 2.37
N PRO A 7 -7.11 -0.77 3.69
CA PRO A 7 -5.93 -0.49 4.52
C PRO A 7 -4.92 -1.64 4.55
N LYS A 8 -5.38 -2.90 4.61
CA LYS A 8 -4.47 -4.06 4.56
C LYS A 8 -3.80 -4.20 3.19
N VAL A 9 -4.54 -3.88 2.13
CA VAL A 9 -4.00 -3.86 0.76
C VAL A 9 -2.94 -2.77 0.64
N ALA A 10 -3.23 -1.56 1.11
CA ALA A 10 -2.27 -0.47 1.18
C ALA A 10 -1.02 -0.87 1.97
N LEU A 11 -1.17 -1.56 3.10
CA LEU A 11 0.00 -2.05 3.84
C LEU A 11 0.86 -3.01 3.01
N GLY A 12 0.24 -3.94 2.28
CA GLY A 12 0.94 -4.85 1.36
C GLY A 12 1.63 -4.12 0.21
N LEU A 13 0.95 -3.16 -0.43
CA LEU A 13 1.54 -2.35 -1.51
C LEU A 13 2.72 -1.50 -1.00
N GLY A 14 2.58 -0.91 0.20
CA GLY A 14 3.64 -0.18 0.86
C GLY A 14 4.86 -1.04 1.17
N ALA A 15 4.65 -2.29 1.58
CA ALA A 15 5.72 -3.25 1.80
C ALA A 15 6.49 -3.61 0.51
N ILE A 16 5.79 -3.70 -0.63
CA ILE A 16 6.41 -3.91 -1.95
C ILE A 16 7.24 -2.69 -2.36
N LEU A 17 6.67 -1.50 -2.21
CA LEU A 17 7.27 -0.23 -2.63
C LEU A 17 8.45 0.21 -1.77
N HIS A 18 8.65 -0.38 -0.60
CA HIS A 18 9.76 -0.04 0.27
C HIS A 18 11.01 -0.87 -0.02
N SER A 19 12.11 -0.22 -0.42
CA SER A 19 13.39 -0.88 -0.71
C SER A 19 14.14 -1.36 0.55
N GLY A 20 13.97 -0.66 1.68
CA GLY A 20 14.70 -0.94 2.92
C GLY A 20 14.29 -2.22 3.64
N ALA A 21 15.11 -2.69 4.58
CA ALA A 21 14.72 -3.83 5.41
C ALA A 21 13.44 -3.48 6.20
N LEU A 22 12.41 -4.31 6.06
CA LEU A 22 11.19 -4.11 6.84
C LEU A 22 11.40 -4.71 8.24
N PRO A 23 11.06 -3.97 9.31
CA PRO A 23 10.98 -4.57 10.62
C PRO A 23 9.88 -5.65 10.61
N TRP A 24 10.16 -6.81 11.21
CA TRP A 24 9.28 -7.99 11.25
C TRP A 24 8.08 -7.84 12.19
N TRP A 25 7.43 -6.68 12.19
CA TRP A 25 6.22 -6.47 12.97
C TRP A 25 5.10 -7.37 12.43
N GLY A 26 4.33 -7.99 13.34
CA GLY A 26 3.37 -9.07 13.05
C GLY A 26 2.70 -9.04 11.67
N GLU A 27 1.89 -8.00 11.38
CA GLU A 27 1.13 -7.91 10.11
C GLU A 27 2.00 -7.76 8.85
N LEU A 28 3.23 -7.21 8.96
CA LEU A 28 4.15 -7.10 7.83
C LEU A 28 4.78 -8.43 7.45
N ALA A 29 4.93 -9.35 8.42
CA ALA A 29 5.43 -10.70 8.13
C ALA A 29 4.51 -11.45 7.16
N ALA A 30 3.20 -11.19 7.22
CA ALA A 30 2.24 -11.76 6.26
C ALA A 30 2.53 -11.31 4.82
N PHE A 31 3.06 -10.11 4.60
CA PHE A 31 3.34 -9.63 3.24
C PHE A 31 4.74 -9.99 2.72
N SER A 32 5.50 -10.80 3.45
CA SER A 32 6.88 -11.18 3.09
C SER A 32 6.97 -11.89 1.74
N ASP A 33 6.13 -12.89 1.49
CA ASP A 33 6.08 -13.61 0.21
C ASP A 33 5.76 -12.68 -0.96
N LEU A 34 4.79 -11.79 -0.74
CA LEU A 34 4.31 -10.86 -1.76
C LEU A 34 5.39 -9.82 -2.08
N ARG A 35 6.06 -9.31 -1.05
CA ARG A 35 7.22 -8.45 -1.18
C ARG A 35 8.35 -9.16 -1.91
N HIS A 36 8.70 -10.38 -1.54
CA HIS A 36 9.79 -11.11 -2.20
C HIS A 36 9.52 -11.30 -3.70
N LYS A 37 8.27 -11.60 -4.05
CA LYS A 37 7.85 -11.80 -5.44
C LYS A 37 7.86 -10.52 -6.28
N TYR A 38 7.53 -9.37 -5.69
CA TYR A 38 7.31 -8.11 -6.42
C TYR A 38 8.27 -6.98 -6.06
N SER A 39 9.34 -7.26 -5.32
CA SER A 39 10.40 -6.28 -5.04
C SER A 39 11.20 -6.02 -6.31
N ASP A 40 11.13 -4.79 -6.82
CA ASP A 40 11.90 -4.35 -7.98
C ASP A 40 12.36 -2.89 -7.78
N PRO A 41 13.63 -2.58 -8.04
CA PRO A 41 14.16 -1.22 -7.95
C PRO A 41 13.41 -0.18 -8.80
N LEU A 42 12.70 -0.58 -9.86
CA LEU A 42 11.99 0.32 -10.76
C LEU A 42 10.84 1.07 -10.10
N TRP A 43 10.22 0.50 -9.06
CA TRP A 43 9.12 1.15 -8.33
C TRP A 43 9.41 1.35 -6.85
N GLN A 44 10.49 0.78 -6.34
CA GLN A 44 10.84 0.93 -4.94
C GLN A 44 11.37 2.32 -4.61
N CYS A 45 10.88 2.89 -3.51
CA CYS A 45 11.28 4.19 -2.99
C CYS A 45 12.26 4.01 -1.83
N THR A 46 13.33 4.79 -1.82
CA THR A 46 14.42 4.75 -0.81
C THR A 46 14.28 5.87 0.22
N ASP A 47 13.07 6.34 0.49
CA ASP A 47 12.86 7.57 1.28
C ASP A 47 13.19 7.41 2.77
N ARG A 48 13.39 6.19 3.29
CA ARG A 48 13.73 5.97 4.71
C ARG A 48 14.42 4.64 4.99
N GLU A 49 15.44 4.64 5.85
CA GLU A 49 16.13 3.42 6.28
C GLU A 49 15.33 2.59 7.32
N SER A 50 14.34 3.20 7.98
CA SER A 50 13.51 2.54 9.00
C SER A 50 12.07 3.04 8.94
N PRO A 51 11.19 2.40 8.14
CA PRO A 51 9.81 2.84 8.00
C PRO A 51 8.97 2.43 9.20
N THR A 52 8.03 3.29 9.62
CA THR A 52 6.97 2.89 10.56
C THR A 52 5.81 2.24 9.79
N PRO A 53 4.91 1.48 10.44
CA PRO A 53 3.80 0.83 9.73
C PRO A 53 2.91 1.88 9.04
N GLN A 54 2.76 3.05 9.66
CA GLN A 54 1.99 4.17 9.13
C GLN A 54 2.60 4.74 7.85
N HIS A 55 3.93 4.76 7.73
CA HIS A 55 4.60 5.19 6.49
C HIS A 55 4.37 4.21 5.36
N LEU A 56 4.45 2.90 5.63
CA LEU A 56 4.17 1.87 4.63
C LEU A 56 2.69 1.94 4.21
N LEU A 57 1.79 2.08 5.19
CA LEU A 57 0.37 2.24 4.93
C LEU A 57 0.09 3.47 4.06
N ALA A 58 0.73 4.60 4.35
CA ALA A 58 0.58 5.82 3.55
C ALA A 58 1.14 5.66 2.13
N LEU A 59 2.30 5.00 1.97
CA LEU A 59 2.92 4.72 0.68
C LEU A 59 2.02 3.84 -0.20
N GLY A 60 1.43 2.79 0.35
CA GLY A 60 0.49 1.98 -0.42
C GLY A 60 -0.90 2.63 -0.59
N ALA A 61 -1.33 3.49 0.34
CA ALA A 61 -2.56 4.26 0.18
C ALA A 61 -2.43 5.21 -1.00
N GLU A 62 -1.26 5.84 -1.20
CA GLU A 62 -0.96 6.65 -2.37
C GLU A 62 -1.28 5.92 -3.70
N GLN A 63 -0.87 4.65 -3.82
CA GLN A 63 -1.21 3.83 -4.99
C GLN A 63 -2.71 3.69 -5.15
N LEU A 64 -3.43 3.34 -4.09
CA LEU A 64 -4.89 3.21 -4.15
C LEU A 64 -5.55 4.53 -4.56
N PHE A 65 -5.07 5.67 -4.07
CA PHE A 65 -5.55 6.99 -4.48
C PHE A 65 -5.28 7.26 -5.97
N ALA A 66 -4.07 6.95 -6.46
CA ALA A 66 -3.73 7.11 -7.88
C ALA A 66 -4.67 6.30 -8.79
N TYR A 67 -5.00 5.07 -8.40
CA TYR A 67 -5.90 4.21 -9.15
C TYR A 67 -7.38 4.58 -9.02
N ILE A 68 -7.82 5.04 -7.85
CA ILE A 68 -9.24 5.31 -7.59
C ILE A 68 -9.67 6.72 -8.02
N THR A 69 -8.78 7.70 -7.94
CA THR A 69 -9.10 9.11 -8.27
C THR A 69 -9.70 9.32 -9.67
N PRO A 70 -9.24 8.63 -10.73
CA PRO A 70 -9.85 8.74 -12.06
C PRO A 70 -11.33 8.35 -12.13
N PHE A 71 -11.83 7.53 -11.19
CA PHE A 71 -13.24 7.11 -11.14
C PHE A 71 -14.18 8.15 -10.50
N GLY A 72 -13.62 9.26 -10.00
CA GLY A 72 -14.37 10.42 -9.55
C GLY A 72 -14.44 10.60 -8.02
N ARG A 73 -14.88 11.80 -7.62
CA ARG A 73 -14.79 12.29 -6.24
C ARG A 73 -15.46 11.38 -5.21
N ALA A 74 -16.61 10.79 -5.51
CA ALA A 74 -17.33 9.95 -4.57
C ALA A 74 -16.49 8.72 -4.13
N TYR A 75 -15.75 8.11 -5.06
CA TYR A 75 -14.88 6.97 -4.76
C TYR A 75 -13.63 7.41 -4.00
N THR A 76 -13.04 8.56 -4.36
CA THR A 76 -11.91 9.14 -3.64
C THR A 76 -12.27 9.46 -2.19
N GLU A 77 -13.41 10.09 -1.94
CA GLU A 77 -13.87 10.40 -0.58
C GLU A 77 -14.14 9.12 0.22
N ARG A 78 -14.77 8.12 -0.41
CA ARG A 78 -14.98 6.82 0.23
C ARG A 78 -13.67 6.13 0.60
N LEU A 79 -12.63 6.25 -0.24
CA LEU A 79 -11.30 5.75 0.06
C LEU A 79 -10.68 6.49 1.25
N LYS A 80 -10.80 7.83 1.31
CA LYS A 80 -10.29 8.62 2.46
C LYS A 80 -10.83 8.13 3.79
N TYR A 81 -12.12 7.79 3.85
CA TYR A 81 -12.73 7.27 5.08
C TYR A 81 -12.19 5.91 5.56
N MET A 82 -11.43 5.19 4.73
CA MET A 82 -10.79 3.93 5.14
C MET A 82 -9.49 4.16 5.93
N PHE A 83 -8.95 5.39 5.94
CA PHE A 83 -7.66 5.70 6.56
C PHE A 83 -7.80 6.72 7.68
N SER A 84 -6.93 6.63 8.68
CA SER A 84 -6.85 7.64 9.74
C SER A 84 -6.27 8.96 9.21
N ASN A 85 -6.64 10.09 9.82
CA ASN A 85 -6.08 11.40 9.47
C ASN A 85 -4.55 11.42 9.56
N GLN A 86 -3.96 10.69 10.51
CA GLN A 86 -2.51 10.54 10.64
C GLN A 86 -1.90 9.87 9.40
N THR A 87 -2.54 8.82 8.87
CA THR A 87 -2.07 8.14 7.66
C THR A 87 -2.21 9.05 6.45
N LEU A 88 -3.37 9.72 6.32
CA LEU A 88 -3.63 10.63 5.20
C LEU A 88 -2.61 11.78 5.14
N ALA A 89 -2.21 12.32 6.29
CA ALA A 89 -1.20 13.37 6.37
C ALA A 89 0.22 12.90 5.99
N LEU A 90 0.47 11.59 6.00
CA LEU A 90 1.75 10.98 5.64
C LEU A 90 1.80 10.52 4.18
N ILE A 91 0.70 10.61 3.43
CA ILE A 91 0.70 10.26 2.00
C ILE A 91 1.65 11.23 1.29
N PRO A 92 2.63 10.71 0.51
CA PRO A 92 3.54 11.57 -0.23
C PRO A 92 2.78 12.53 -1.15
N SER A 93 3.25 13.77 -1.23
CA SER A 93 2.67 14.77 -2.14
C SER A 93 3.09 14.55 -3.60
N SER A 94 4.18 13.80 -3.80
CA SER A 94 4.74 13.48 -5.11
C SER A 94 4.73 11.98 -5.35
N PHE A 95 4.02 11.58 -6.39
CA PHE A 95 3.89 10.20 -6.81
C PHE A 95 5.16 9.73 -7.53
N ASN A 96 5.93 8.84 -6.90
CA ASN A 96 7.22 8.38 -7.45
C ASN A 96 7.05 7.37 -8.60
N ALA A 97 6.23 6.34 -8.41
CA ALA A 97 6.02 5.29 -9.40
C ALA A 97 4.68 4.57 -9.19
N MET A 98 3.99 4.21 -10.29
CA MET A 98 2.78 3.41 -10.23
C MET A 98 3.15 1.93 -10.28
N LEU A 99 2.72 1.15 -9.28
CA LEU A 99 2.79 -0.30 -9.36
C LEU A 99 1.95 -0.78 -10.54
N PRO A 100 2.44 -1.71 -11.37
CA PRO A 100 1.63 -2.35 -12.40
C PRO A 100 0.33 -2.94 -11.84
N TRP A 101 -0.76 -2.85 -12.61
CA TRP A 101 -2.10 -3.26 -12.19
C TRP A 101 -2.17 -4.72 -11.69
N ASN A 102 -1.41 -5.62 -12.33
CA ASN A 102 -1.33 -7.02 -11.91
C ASN A 102 -0.79 -7.18 -10.47
N ILE A 103 0.13 -6.33 -10.02
CA ILE A 103 0.63 -6.36 -8.64
C ILE A 103 -0.47 -5.94 -7.67
N ILE A 104 -1.25 -4.93 -8.03
CA ILE A 104 -2.41 -4.49 -7.21
C ILE A 104 -3.45 -5.59 -7.12
N GLU A 105 -3.82 -6.19 -8.25
CA GLU A 105 -4.81 -7.27 -8.28
C GLU A 105 -4.37 -8.46 -7.42
N GLU A 106 -3.10 -8.87 -7.52
CA GLU A 106 -2.55 -9.96 -6.72
C GLU A 106 -2.48 -9.62 -5.24
N THR A 107 -2.17 -8.37 -4.89
CA THR A 107 -2.21 -7.90 -3.49
C THR A 107 -3.64 -7.94 -2.94
N CYS A 108 -4.62 -7.51 -3.73
CA CYS A 108 -6.05 -7.61 -3.39
C CYS A 108 -6.47 -9.07 -3.17
N ARG A 109 -6.01 -9.98 -4.05
CA ARG A 109 -6.30 -11.41 -3.97
C ARG A 109 -5.64 -12.06 -2.76
N TYR A 110 -4.40 -11.67 -2.47
CA TYR A 110 -3.64 -12.15 -1.31
C TYR A 110 -4.35 -11.78 -0.01
N VAL A 111 -4.72 -10.52 0.18
CA VAL A 111 -5.42 -10.05 1.38
C VAL A 111 -6.75 -10.80 1.55
N ARG A 112 -7.52 -10.98 0.47
CA ARG A 112 -8.79 -11.72 0.53
C ARG A 112 -8.59 -13.17 0.99
N LYS A 113 -7.52 -13.84 0.57
CA LYS A 113 -7.27 -15.25 0.90
C LYS A 113 -6.73 -15.44 2.32
N ASN A 114 -5.95 -14.49 2.83
CA ASN A 114 -5.24 -14.63 4.10
C ASN A 114 -5.88 -13.87 5.27
N THR A 115 -7.00 -13.18 5.05
CA THR A 115 -7.71 -12.42 6.08
C THR A 115 -9.21 -12.69 6.15
N ALA A 116 -9.63 -13.82 5.60
CA ALA A 116 -10.97 -14.38 5.73
C ALA A 116 -11.12 -15.18 7.03
#